data_AF-A0A7C2PUH9-F1
#
_entry.id   AF-A0A7C2PUH9-F1
#
_cell.length_a   1.000
_cell.length_b   1.000
_cell.length_c   1.000
_cell.angle_alpha   90.00
_cell.angle_beta   90.00
_cell.angle_gamma   90.00
#
_symmetry.space_group_name_H-M   'P 1'
#
loop_
_entity.id
_entity.type
_entity.pdbx_description
1 polymer ?
#
loop_
_entity_poly.entity_id
_entity_poly.type
_entity_poly.pdbx_seq_one_letter_code
_entity_poly.pdbx_strand_id
1 'polypeptide(L)'
;MAPSIAKNTAYLTVASIGQKLVAFAYFLFVARVIGPEHTGAYFLALSITTIFSVIADVGVTPVVIREVAKRPEDAADLIGRALWTKVPFMAVGVLGAIGTAMALGYEPLVVQLVAWASLVMLA
;
A
#
# COMPACT_ATOMS: atom_id res chain seq x y z
N MET A 1 -18.91 -0.31 -28.43
CA MET A 1 -19.49 0.68 -27.49
C MET A 1 -18.58 0.76 -26.27
N ALA A 2 -17.95 1.91 -26.01
CA ALA A 2 -17.20 2.10 -24.78
C ALA A 2 -18.16 1.91 -23.59
N PRO A 3 -17.77 1.17 -22.54
CA PRO A 3 -18.63 1.02 -21.37
C PRO A 3 -18.95 2.42 -20.82
N SER A 4 -20.21 2.63 -20.45
CA SER A 4 -20.63 3.88 -19.79
C SER A 4 -19.75 4.13 -18.57
N ILE A 5 -19.36 5.39 -18.35
CA ILE A 5 -18.61 5.83 -17.15
C ILE A 5 -19.31 5.32 -15.89
N ALA A 6 -20.66 5.37 -15.86
CA ALA A 6 -21.45 4.86 -14.75
C ALA A 6 -21.24 3.36 -14.48
N LYS A 7 -21.09 2.54 -15.53
CA LYS A 7 -20.84 1.11 -15.41
C LYS A 7 -19.47 0.85 -14.78
N ASN A 8 -18.42 1.50 -15.26
CA ASN A 8 -17.06 1.32 -14.71
C ASN A 8 -16.95 1.81 -13.27
N THR A 9 -17.53 2.97 -12.96
CA THR A 9 -17.56 3.48 -11.58
C THR A 9 -18.34 2.55 -10.66
N ALA A 10 -19.47 1.99 -11.11
CA ALA A 10 -20.22 1.01 -10.34
C ALA A 10 -19.40 -0.25 -10.06
N TYR A 11 -18.70 -0.81 -11.05
CA TYR A 11 -17.81 -1.96 -10.84
C TYR A 11 -16.69 -1.67 -9.84
N LEU A 12 -15.99 -0.54 -9.99
CA LEU A 12 -14.93 -0.15 -9.06
C LEU A 12 -15.46 0.04 -7.64
N THR A 13 -16.66 0.61 -7.50
CA THR A 13 -17.31 0.83 -6.20
C THR A 13 -17.64 -0.51 -5.54
N VAL A 14 -18.27 -1.43 -6.28
CA VAL A 14 -18.61 -2.77 -5.76
C VAL A 14 -17.34 -3.55 -5.40
N ALA A 15 -16.31 -3.52 -6.24
CA ALA A 15 -15.02 -4.14 -5.94
C ALA A 15 -14.39 -3.57 -4.66
N SER A 16 -14.43 -2.24 -4.49
CA SER A 16 -13.90 -1.56 -3.31
C SER A 16 -14.67 -1.90 -2.03
N ILE A 17 -15.99 -2.04 -2.12
CA ILE A 17 -16.82 -2.50 -1.00
C ILE A 17 -16.46 -3.94 -0.64
N GLY A 18 -16.36 -4.82 -1.64
CA GLY A 18 -15.93 -6.21 -1.45
C GLY A 18 -14.58 -6.31 -0.75
N GLN A 19 -13.58 -5.55 -1.20
CA GLN A 19 -12.26 -5.48 -0.57
C GLN A 19 -12.35 -5.05 0.90
N LYS A 20 -13.17 -4.03 1.22
CA LYS A 20 -13.34 -3.56 2.61
C LYS A 20 -14.02 -4.60 3.50
N LEU A 21 -14.97 -5.37 2.96
CA LEU A 21 -15.61 -6.47 3.71
C LEU A 21 -14.62 -7.58 4.02
N VAL A 22 -13.77 -7.95 3.06
CA VAL A 22 -12.69 -8.93 3.28
C VAL A 22 -11.70 -8.42 4.32
N ALA A 23 -11.27 -7.15 4.19
CA ALA A 23 -10.38 -6.53 5.17
C ALA A 23 -10.99 -6.51 6.57
N PHE A 24 -12.28 -6.15 6.69
CA PHE A 24 -12.99 -6.15 7.97
C PHE A 24 -13.03 -7.54 8.62
N ALA A 25 -13.40 -8.57 7.86
CA ALA A 25 -13.42 -9.95 8.35
C ALA A 25 -12.02 -10.42 8.78
N TYR A 26 -10.99 -10.07 8.00
CA TYR A 26 -9.59 -10.38 8.31
C TYR A 26 -9.13 -9.72 9.61
N PHE A 27 -9.34 -8.40 9.77
CA PHE A 27 -8.93 -7.70 10.99
C PHE A 27 -9.73 -8.14 12.22
N LEU A 28 -11.02 -8.48 12.06
CA LEU A 28 -11.82 -9.07 13.13
C LEU A 28 -11.26 -10.43 13.58
N PHE A 29 -10.86 -11.27 12.61
CA PHE A 29 -10.25 -12.56 12.90
C PHE A 29 -8.90 -12.40 13.62
N VAL A 30 -8.02 -11.53 13.10
CA VAL A 30 -6.72 -11.22 13.73
C VAL A 30 -6.90 -10.74 15.17
N ALA A 31 -7.82 -9.80 15.41
CA ALA A 31 -8.08 -9.29 16.76
C ALA A 31 -8.56 -10.37 17.74
N ARG A 32 -9.31 -11.37 17.26
CA ARG A 32 -9.78 -12.49 18.08
C ARG A 32 -8.72 -13.55 18.35
N VAL A 33 -7.85 -13.82 17.39
CA VAL A 33 -6.86 -14.92 17.47
C VAL A 33 -5.62 -14.50 18.26
N ILE A 34 -5.09 -13.31 18.00
CA ILE A 34 -3.81 -12.86 18.56
C ILE A 34 -4.01 -12.06 19.86
N GLY A 35 -5.25 -11.68 20.18
CA GLY A 35 -5.58 -10.93 21.39
C GLY A 35 -5.22 -9.44 21.32
N PRO A 36 -5.69 -8.62 22.27
CA PRO A 36 -5.65 -7.16 22.19
C PRO A 36 -4.23 -6.58 22.23
N GLU A 37 -3.31 -7.17 23.00
CA GLU A 37 -1.94 -6.66 23.18
C GLU A 37 -1.14 -6.73 21.87
N HIS A 38 -1.09 -7.90 21.23
CA HIS A 38 -0.40 -8.08 19.95
C HIS A 38 -1.12 -7.39 18.77
N THR A 39 -2.43 -7.22 18.87
CA THR A 39 -3.20 -6.46 17.88
C THR A 39 -2.78 -4.99 17.85
N GLY A 40 -2.49 -4.39 19.01
CA GLY A 40 -1.96 -3.03 19.10
C GLY A 40 -0.61 -2.87 18.38
N ALA A 41 0.33 -3.77 18.66
CA ALA A 41 1.65 -3.79 18.00
C ALA A 41 1.54 -3.96 16.47
N TYR A 42 0.63 -4.84 16.02
CA TYR A 42 0.36 -5.06 14.61
C TYR A 42 -0.20 -3.81 13.91
N PHE A 43 -1.21 -3.16 14.48
CA PHE A 43 -1.77 -1.93 13.90
C PHE A 43 -0.79 -0.76 13.94
N LEU A 44 0.05 -0.67 14.97
CA LEU A 44 1.12 0.32 15.03
C LEU A 44 2.09 0.13 13.86
N ALA A 45 2.55 -1.10 13.64
CA ALA A 45 3.46 -1.41 12.53
C ALA A 45 2.83 -1.10 11.16
N LEU A 46 1.55 -1.47 10.96
CA LEU A 46 0.80 -1.11 9.75
C LEU A 46 0.67 0.40 9.57
N SER A 47 0.44 1.15 10.64
CA SER A 47 0.26 2.60 10.58
C SER A 47 1.55 3.30 10.16
N ILE A 48 2.68 2.95 10.77
CA ILE A 48 4.01 3.46 10.39
C ILE A 48 4.26 3.14 8.90
N THR A 49 4.04 1.88 8.51
CA THR A 49 4.22 1.43 7.13
C THR A 49 3.34 2.23 6.16
N THR A 50 2.07 2.45 6.48
CA THR A 50 1.11 3.17 5.61
C THR A 50 1.50 4.63 5.43
N ILE A 51 2.06 5.27 6.45
CA ILE A 51 2.56 6.65 6.31
C ILE A 51 3.70 6.70 5.29
N PHE A 52 4.66 5.77 5.39
CA PHE A 52 5.80 5.73 4.48
C PHE A 52 5.47 5.17 3.09
N SER A 53 4.37 4.42 2.92
CA SER A 53 3.95 3.94 1.58
C SER A 53 3.53 5.09 0.66
N VAL A 54 3.06 6.21 1.23
CA VAL A 54 2.79 7.44 0.46
C VAL A 54 4.08 7.98 -0.15
N ILE A 55 5.19 7.94 0.60
CA ILE A 55 6.52 8.33 0.12
C ILE A 55 7.02 7.34 -0.92
N ALA A 56 6.76 6.04 -0.76
CA ALA A 56 7.16 5.03 -1.74
C ALA A 56 6.47 5.20 -3.11
N ASP A 57 5.24 5.72 -3.16
CA ASP A 57 4.49 5.90 -4.40
C ASP A 57 4.75 7.24 -5.11
N VAL A 58 5.01 8.32 -4.36
CA VAL A 58 5.25 9.71 -4.86
C VAL A 58 4.20 10.20 -5.88
N GLY A 59 3.00 9.61 -5.90
CA GLY A 59 1.98 9.95 -6.89
C GLY A 59 2.33 9.56 -8.34
N VAL A 60 3.29 8.64 -8.54
CA VAL A 60 3.62 8.11 -9.88
C VAL A 60 2.43 7.39 -10.49
N THR A 61 1.63 6.69 -9.66
CA THR A 61 0.48 5.90 -10.13
C THR A 61 -0.57 6.75 -10.88
N PRO A 62 -1.09 7.87 -10.33
CA PRO A 62 -1.96 8.79 -11.07
C PRO A 62 -1.36 9.33 -12.39
N VAL A 63 -0.05 9.60 -12.42
CA VAL A 63 0.62 10.10 -13.63
C VAL A 63 0.60 9.02 -14.73
N VAL A 64 0.94 7.78 -14.38
CA VAL A 64 0.90 6.65 -15.32
C VAL A 64 -0.51 6.44 -15.85
N ILE A 65 -1.52 6.40 -14.97
CA ILE A 65 -2.92 6.23 -15.38
C ILE A 65 -3.32 7.31 -16.41
N ARG A 66 -2.94 8.56 -16.15
CA ARG A 66 -3.26 9.68 -17.04
C ARG A 66 -2.55 9.59 -18.39
N GLU A 67 -1.27 9.25 -18.41
CA GLU A 67 -0.51 9.18 -19.68
C GLU A 67 -0.89 7.94 -20.50
N VAL A 68 -1.13 6.79 -19.86
CA VAL A 68 -1.65 5.58 -20.52
C VAL A 68 -3.02 5.83 -21.14
N ALA A 69 -3.90 6.58 -20.47
CA ALA A 69 -5.21 6.94 -21.01
C ALA A 69 -5.12 7.83 -22.27
N LYS A 70 -4.06 8.64 -22.41
CA LYS A 70 -3.83 9.46 -23.61
C LYS A 70 -3.19 8.68 -24.75
N ARG A 71 -2.25 7.77 -24.43
CA ARG A 71 -1.46 6.99 -25.38
C ARG A 71 -1.38 5.54 -24.93
N PRO A 72 -2.41 4.73 -25.23
CA PRO A 72 -2.45 3.34 -24.78
C PRO A 72 -1.36 2.47 -25.44
N GLU A 73 -0.88 2.85 -26.62
CA GLU A 73 0.22 2.19 -27.34
C GLU A 73 1.51 2.14 -26.49
N ASP A 74 1.76 3.19 -25.70
CA ASP A 74 2.99 3.38 -24.92
C ASP A 74 2.90 2.76 -23.51
N ALA A 75 1.81 2.04 -23.20
CA ALA A 75 1.51 1.63 -21.83
C ALA A 75 2.61 0.78 -21.18
N ALA A 76 3.17 -0.19 -21.93
CA ALA A 76 4.20 -1.07 -21.41
C ALA A 76 5.49 -0.31 -21.04
N ASP A 77 5.93 0.62 -21.89
CA ASP A 77 7.11 1.44 -21.65
C ASP A 77 6.90 2.43 -20.50
N LEU A 78 5.72 3.07 -20.43
CA LEU A 78 5.36 3.97 -19.32
C LEU A 78 5.34 3.24 -17.97
N ILE A 79 4.75 2.04 -17.90
CA ILE A 79 4.72 1.23 -16.67
C ILE A 79 6.15 0.82 -16.29
N GLY A 80 6.97 0.39 -17.25
CA GLY A 80 8.37 0.00 -16.99
C GLY A 80 9.20 1.15 -16.41
N ARG A 81 9.10 2.35 -17.00
CA ARG A 81 9.80 3.54 -16.50
C ARG A 81 9.27 3.97 -15.13
N ALA A 82 7.96 3.87 -14.90
CA ALA A 82 7.35 4.19 -13.62
C ALA A 82 7.83 3.26 -12.50
N LEU A 83 7.95 1.95 -12.77
CA LEU A 83 8.50 0.99 -11.81
C LEU A 83 9.94 1.36 -11.42
N TRP A 84 10.81 1.60 -12.40
CA TRP A 84 12.19 2.03 -12.14
C TRP A 84 12.28 3.35 -11.38
N THR A 85 11.37 4.28 -11.67
CA THR A 85 11.30 5.56 -10.97
C THR A 85 10.91 5.37 -9.49
N LYS A 86 10.05 4.39 -9.17
CA LYS A 86 9.62 4.11 -7.80
C LYS A 86 10.68 3.43 -6.94
N VAL A 87 11.58 2.63 -7.51
CA VAL A 87 12.61 1.87 -6.76
C VAL A 87 13.35 2.70 -5.70
N PRO A 88 13.93 3.89 -6.00
CA PRO A 88 14.61 4.68 -4.98
C PRO A 88 13.66 5.16 -3.87
N PHE A 89 12.42 5.51 -4.22
CA PHE A 89 11.43 5.96 -3.24
C PHE A 89 10.91 4.83 -2.36
N MET A 90 10.76 3.62 -2.90
CA MET A 90 10.48 2.41 -2.13
C MET A 90 11.59 2.14 -1.12
N ALA A 91 12.86 2.23 -1.54
CA ALA A 91 14.00 2.08 -0.64
C ALA A 91 13.98 3.12 0.50
N VAL A 92 13.72 4.39 0.17
CA VAL A 92 13.57 5.47 1.16
C VAL A 92 12.37 5.21 2.08
N GLY A 93 11.24 4.73 1.55
CA GLY A 93 10.05 4.40 2.34
C GLY A 93 10.31 3.28 3.34
N VAL A 94 10.93 2.18 2.91
CA VAL A 94 11.29 1.03 3.76
C VAL A 94 12.29 1.45 4.83
N LEU A 95 13.38 2.12 4.44
CA LEU A 95 14.41 2.58 5.38
C LEU A 95 13.85 3.62 6.36
N GLY A 96 12.98 4.51 5.89
CA GLY A 96 12.31 5.51 6.71
C GLY A 96 11.36 4.89 7.74
N ALA A 97 10.57 3.90 7.34
CA ALA A 97 9.66 3.18 8.23
C ALA A 97 10.42 2.44 9.34
N ILE A 98 11.43 1.63 8.98
CA ILE A 98 12.25 0.88 9.94
C ILE A 98 13.05 1.85 10.82
N GLY A 99 13.68 2.86 10.21
CA GLY A 99 14.47 3.87 10.92
C GLY A 99 13.65 4.65 11.94
N THR A 100 12.41 5.02 11.59
CA THR A 100 11.49 5.70 12.52
C THR A 100 11.08 4.78 13.67
N ALA A 101 10.79 3.51 13.38
CA ALA A 101 10.44 2.54 14.42
C ALA A 101 11.59 2.33 15.42
N MET A 102 12.84 2.29 14.94
CA MET A 102 14.03 2.19 15.78
C MET A 102 14.31 3.48 16.54
N ALA A 103 14.20 4.65 15.91
CA ALA A 103 14.49 5.94 16.52
C ALA A 103 13.52 6.30 17.66
N LEU A 104 12.26 5.85 17.56
CA LEU A 104 11.26 6.02 18.61
C LEU A 104 11.41 5.01 19.76
N GLY A 105 12.37 4.08 19.67
CA GLY A 105 12.65 3.12 20.74
C GLY A 105 11.55 2.07 20.94
N TYR A 106 10.81 1.73 19.89
CA TYR A 106 9.80 0.67 19.97
C TYR A 106 10.44 -0.71 20.20
N GLU A 107 9.65 -1.62 20.77
CA GLU A 107 10.10 -2.99 21.03
C GLU A 107 10.59 -3.72 19.76
N PRO A 108 11.54 -4.67 19.89
CA PRO A 108 12.07 -5.42 18.76
C PRO A 108 10.99 -6.10 17.92
N LEU A 109 9.90 -6.55 18.55
CA LEU A 109 8.75 -7.13 17.86
C LEU A 109 8.10 -6.13 16.90
N VAL A 110 7.87 -4.89 17.33
CA VAL A 110 7.26 -3.84 16.48
C VAL A 110 8.17 -3.52 15.30
N VAL A 111 9.48 -3.41 15.53
CA VAL A 111 10.46 -3.17 14.45
C VAL A 111 10.44 -4.30 13.41
N GLN A 112 10.37 -5.56 13.87
CA GLN A 112 10.22 -6.71 12.97
C GLN A 112 8.91 -6.69 12.20
N LEU A 113 7.80 -6.35 12.87
CA LEU A 113 6.49 -6.22 12.22
C LEU A 113 6.49 -5.10 11.17
N VAL A 114 7.16 -3.97 11.42
CA VAL A 114 7.34 -2.89 10.44
C VAL A 114 8.16 -3.38 9.26
N ALA A 115 9.25 -4.12 9.50
CA ALA A 115 10.06 -4.68 8.43
C ALA A 115 9.24 -5.62 7.52
N TRP A 116 8.46 -6.54 8.11
CA TRP A 116 7.56 -7.41 7.35
C TRP A 116 6.47 -6.64 6.60
N ALA A 117 5.82 -5.69 7.27
CA ALA A 117 4.78 -4.88 6.67
C ALA A 117 5.31 -4.03 5.50
N SER A 118 6.54 -3.52 5.60
CA SER A 118 7.17 -2.70 4.56
C SER A 118 7.37 -3.40 3.22
N LEU A 119 7.32 -4.74 3.19
CA LEU A 119 7.34 -5.51 1.94
C LEU A 119 6.13 -5.20 1.03
N VAL A 120 5.00 -4.75 1.60
CA VAL A 120 3.85 -4.28 0.80
C VAL A 120 4.23 -3.14 -0.14
N MET A 121 5.25 -2.34 0.18
CA MET A 121 5.69 -1.25 -0.69
C MET A 121 6.37 -1.74 -1.98
N LEU A 122 6.79 -3.01 -2.03
CA LEU A 122 7.44 -3.61 -3.20
C LEU A 122 6.46 -4.22 -4.20
N ALA A 123 5.20 -4.39 -3.80
CA ALA A 123 4.11 -4.90 -4.64
C ALA A 123 3.41 -3.76 -5.38
#